data_AF-A0A8S3DDT3-F1
#
_entry.id   AF-A0A8S3DDT3-F1
#
_cell.length_a   1.000
_cell.length_b   1.000
_cell.length_c   1.000
_cell.angle_alpha   90.00
_cell.angle_beta   90.00
_cell.angle_gamma   90.00
#
_symmetry.space_group_name_H-M   'P 1'
#
loop_
_entity.id
_entity.type
_entity.pdbx_description
1 polymer ?
#
loop_
_entity_poly.entity_id
_entity_poly.type
_entity_poly.pdbx_seq_one_letter_code
_entity_poly.pdbx_strand_id
1 'polypeptide(L)' 'KTSAIMSTLMAGPPEEMHKESLISSFISGIYRVETQGQHHLVIQTNNGDQARLERFAVPPPSPVTQNIFN' A
#
# COMPACT_ATOMS: atom_id res chain seq x y z
N LYS A 1 11.93 -14.20 11.04
CA LYS A 1 11.31 -14.55 9.74
C LYS A 1 11.74 -13.46 8.75
N THR A 2 12.57 -13.76 7.77
CA THR A 2 13.01 -12.79 6.76
C THR A 2 12.02 -12.85 5.61
N SER A 3 11.27 -11.78 5.37
CA SER A 3 10.37 -11.68 4.21
C SER A 3 11.15 -11.11 3.04
N ALA A 4 11.23 -11.83 1.92
CA ALA A 4 11.87 -11.31 0.71
C ALA A 4 10.88 -10.43 -0.06
N ILE A 5 11.23 -9.16 -0.25
CA ILE A 5 10.50 -8.23 -1.11
C ILE A 5 11.14 -8.33 -2.49
N MET A 6 10.34 -8.58 -3.52
CA MET A 6 10.80 -8.77 -4.89
C MET A 6 10.05 -7.81 -5.81
N SER A 7 10.76 -7.20 -6.76
CA SER A 7 10.20 -6.41 -7.85
C SER A 7 10.40 -7.11 -9.19
N THR A 8 9.62 -6.71 -10.20
CA THR A 8 9.80 -7.17 -11.58
C THR A 8 10.71 -6.22 -12.33
N LEU A 9 11.62 -6.74 -13.18
CA LEU A 9 12.50 -5.92 -14.02
C LEU A 9 11.78 -5.45 -15.31
N MET A 10 10.67 -4.75 -15.15
CA MET A 10 9.91 -4.19 -16.26
C MET A 10 10.53 -2.85 -16.70
N ALA A 11 10.54 -2.61 -18.02
CA ALA A 11 10.91 -1.30 -18.53
C ALA A 11 9.78 -0.30 -18.24
N GLY A 12 10.14 0.85 -17.67
CA GLY A 12 9.22 1.95 -17.38
C GLY A 12 9.94 3.30 -17.44
N PRO A 13 9.24 4.41 -17.20
CA PRO A 13 9.88 5.70 -17.04
C PRO A 13 10.97 5.65 -15.95
N PRO A 14 12.18 6.20 -16.18
CA PRO A 14 13.28 6.11 -15.21
C PRO A 14 12.91 6.61 -13.81
N GLU A 15 12.06 7.63 -13.73
CA GLU A 15 11.56 8.18 -12.47
C GLU A 15 10.74 7.16 -11.67
N GLU A 16 9.88 6.38 -12.33
CA GLU A 16 9.05 5.36 -11.68
C GLU A 16 9.88 4.13 -11.29
N MET A 17 10.81 3.72 -12.14
CA MET A 17 11.75 2.63 -11.82
C MET A 17 12.61 2.97 -10.59
N HIS A 18 13.03 4.23 -10.45
CA HIS A 18 13.75 4.67 -9.26
C HIS A 18 12.86 4.62 -8.01
N LYS A 19 11.59 5.00 -8.12
CA LYS A 19 10.63 4.90 -7.00
C LYS A 19 10.43 3.47 -6.52
N GLU A 20 10.41 2.47 -7.41
CA GLU A 20 10.30 1.06 -7.00
C GLU A 20 11.46 0.60 -6.12
N SER A 21 12.69 1.02 -6.44
CA SER A 21 13.88 0.72 -5.64
C SER A 21 13.80 1.38 -4.25
N LEU A 22 13.33 2.63 -4.19
CA LEU A 22 13.14 3.35 -2.93
C LEU A 22 12.07 2.70 -2.06
N ILE A 23 10.94 2.31 -2.65
CA ILE A 23 9.84 1.62 -1.95
C ILE A 23 10.31 0.27 -1.41
N SER A 24 11.05 -0.51 -2.20
CA SER A 24 11.57 -1.82 -1.77
C SER A 24 12.48 -1.66 -0.54
N SER A 25 13.33 -0.63 -0.55
CA SER A 25 14.21 -0.30 0.58
C SER A 25 13.41 0.15 1.81
N PHE A 26 12.42 1.02 1.63
CA PHE A 26 11.52 1.47 2.69
C PHE A 26 10.80 0.31 3.36
N ILE A 27 10.20 -0.60 2.58
CA ILE A 27 9.44 -1.75 3.10
C ILE A 27 10.38 -2.70 3.86
N SER A 28 11.62 -2.90 3.39
CA SER A 28 12.60 -3.75 4.07
C SER A 28 13.00 -3.21 5.45
N GLY A 29 12.91 -1.89 5.64
CA GLY A 29 13.24 -1.21 6.89
C GLY A 29 12.08 -1.17 7.89
N ILE A 30 10.88 -1.62 7.54
CA ILE A 30 9.71 -1.55 8.42
C ILE A 30 9.92 -2.43 9.65
N TYR A 31 9.82 -1.82 10.83
CA TYR A 31 9.83 -2.55 12.11
C TYR A 31 8.53 -2.41 12.90
N ARG A 32 7.73 -1.39 12.60
CA ARG A 32 6.47 -1.13 13.29
C ARG A 32 5.43 -0.60 12.33
N VAL A 33 4.25 -1.19 12.42
CA VAL A 33 3.05 -0.80 11.66
C VAL A 33 1.91 -0.71 12.67
N GLU A 34 1.25 0.44 12.73
CA GLU A 34 0.17 0.71 13.67
C GLU A 34 -1.00 1.39 12.99
N THR A 35 -2.20 1.11 13.48
CA THR A 35 -3.40 1.83 13.07
C THR A 35 -3.57 3.08 13.93
N GLN A 36 -3.63 4.25 13.32
CA GLN A 36 -3.97 5.50 13.99
C GLN A 36 -5.44 5.86 13.68
N GLY A 37 -6.34 5.47 14.60
CA GLY A 37 -7.79 5.59 14.38
C GLY A 37 -8.32 4.60 13.35
N GLN A 38 -9.48 4.88 12.75
CA GLN A 38 -10.14 3.98 11.78
C GLN A 38 -9.61 4.11 10.34
N HIS A 39 -8.83 5.16 10.05
CA HIS A 39 -8.53 5.57 8.67
C HIS A 39 -7.04 5.65 8.34
N HIS A 40 -6.13 5.59 9.32
CA HIS A 40 -4.71 5.75 9.04
C HIS A 40 -3.90 4.52 9.44
N LEU A 41 -2.96 4.15 8.59
CA LEU A 41 -1.87 3.24 8.90
C LEU A 41 -0.58 4.05 9.03
N VAL A 42 0.09 3.93 10.17
CA VAL A 42 1.38 4.56 10.44
C VAL A 42 2.45 3.49 10.35
N ILE A 43 3.43 3.72 9.48
CA ILE A 43 4.55 2.82 9.23
C ILE A 43 5.82 3.53 9.70
N GLN A 44 6.63 2.82 10.50
CA GLN A 44 7.92 3.30 10.98
C GLN A 44 9.03 2.35 10.54
N THR A 45 10.13 2.93 10.07
CA THR A 45 11.31 2.19 9.63
C THR A 45 12.49 2.33 10.58
N ASN A 46 13.41 1.38 10.53
CA ASN A 46 14.61 1.34 11.38
C ASN A 46 15.52 2.57 11.20
N ASN A 47 15.37 3.28 10.08
CA ASN A 47 16.17 4.45 9.74
C ASN A 47 15.56 5.76 10.28
N GLY A 48 14.40 5.69 10.96
CA GLY A 48 13.69 6.84 11.50
C GLY A 48 12.60 7.41 10.58
N ASP A 49 12.46 6.87 9.36
CA ASP A 49 11.42 7.34 8.43
C ASP A 49 10.02 6.91 8.91
N GLN A 50 9.04 7.79 8.66
CA GLN A 50 7.63 7.54 8.94
C GLN A 50 6.78 7.80 7.70
N ALA A 51 5.89 6.86 7.37
CA ALA A 51 4.84 7.05 6.36
C ALA A 51 3.45 6.91 6.98
N ARG A 52 2.51 7.71 6.49
CA ARG A 52 1.08 7.61 6.83
C ARG A 52 0.32 7.22 5.56
N LEU A 53 -0.37 6.09 5.60
CA LEU A 53 -1.27 5.64 4.53
C LEU A 53 -2.71 5.86 4.94
N GLU A 54 -3.51 6.41 4.03
CA GLU A 54 -4.95 6.53 4.20
C GLU A 54 -5.66 5.25 3.74
N ARG A 55 -6.60 4.79 4.54
CA ARG A 55 -7.45 3.65 4.20
C ARG A 55 -8.55 4.11 3.26
N PHE A 56 -8.48 3.71 2.00
CA PHE A 56 -9.60 3.83 1.08
C PHE A 56 -10.72 2.88 1.52
N ALA A 57 -11.89 3.44 1.83
CA ALA A 57 -13.11 2.67 1.99
C ALA A 57 -13.55 2.18 0.61
N VAL A 58 -13.61 0.87 0.40
CA VAL A 58 -14.22 0.31 -0.81
C VAL A 58 -15.72 0.63 -0.72
N PRO A 59 -16.29 1.41 -1.66
CA PRO A 59 -17.73 1.68 -1.65
C PRO A 59 -18.48 0.35 -1.77
N PRO A 60 -19.63 0.20 -1.09
CA PRO A 60 -20.43 -1.01 -1.24
C PRO A 60 -20.79 -1.21 -2.73
N PRO A 61 -20.81 -2.46 -3.22
CA PRO A 61 -21.22 -2.73 -4.60
C PRO A 61 -22.63 -2.16 -4.81
N SER A 62 -22.85 -1.48 -5.94
CA SER A 62 -24.16 -0.94 -6.28
C SER A 62 -25.22 -2.04 -6.20
N PRO A 63 -26.39 -1.78 -5.58
CA PRO A 63 -27.46 -2.77 -5.57
C PRO A 63 -27.86 -3.07 -7.01
N VAL A 64 -27.69 -4.33 -7.43
CA VAL A 64 -28.22 -4.82 -8.70
C VAL A 64 -29.73 -4.61 -8.64
N THR A 65 -30.25 -3.70 -9.44
CA THR A 65 -31.69 -3.47 -9.58
C THR A 65 -32.34 -4.73 -10.15
N GLN A 66 -32.75 -5.63 -9.27
CA GLN A 66 -33.69 -6.69 -9.60
C GLN A 66 -35.06 -6.05 -9.80
N ASN A 67 -35.38 -5.65 -11.02
CA ASN A 67 -36.76 -5.41 -11.44
C ASN A 67 -36.86 -5.48 -12.97
N ILE A 68 -37.00 -6.70 -13.49
CA ILE A 68 -37.38 -6.90 -14.89
C ILE A 68 -38.35 -8.09 -15.07
N PHE A 69 -39.18 -8.42 -14.06
CA PHE A 69 -40.35 -9.28 -14.30
C PHE A 69 -41.43 -8.94 -13.26
N ASN A 70 -42.41 -8.13 -13.67
CA ASN A 70 -43.77 -8.08 -13.16
C ASN A 70 -44.70 -7.88 -14.36
#